data_AF-A0A251SMA2-F1
#
_entry.id   AF-A0A251SMA2-F1
#
_cell.length_a   1.000
_cell.length_b   1.000
_cell.length_c   1.000
_cell.angle_alpha   90.00
_cell.angle_beta   90.00
_cell.angle_gamma   90.00
#
_symmetry.space_group_name_H-M   'P 1'
#
loop_
_entity.id
_entity.type
_entity.pdbx_description
1 polymer ?
#
loop_
_entity_poly.entity_id
_entity_poly.type
_entity_poly.pdbx_seq_one_letter_code
_entity_poly.pdbx_strand_id
1 'polypeptide(L)'
;MASKIIASAVRRSLSPKLLPHIRPLSTAAAAAEPYDTSPGISMKGVKISGRPLYLDMQTTSPVDPRVLDAMLPYFVSQYGNLHSRTHLYGWESDEAVEAARAQVASLINASPKEIVFTSGATECNNISVKGVMHFYKEKKKHVITTQTEHKCV
;
A
#
# COMPACT_ATOMS: atom_id res chain seq x y z
N MET A 1 78.88 8.16 -12.22
CA MET A 1 78.88 6.77 -12.71
C MET A 1 77.45 6.26 -12.70
N ALA A 2 77.00 5.73 -13.82
CA ALA A 2 75.69 5.11 -13.99
C ALA A 2 75.53 3.85 -13.13
N SER A 3 74.30 3.54 -12.71
CA SER A 3 73.54 2.36 -13.21
C SER A 3 72.52 1.81 -12.21
N LYS A 4 71.32 1.52 -12.77
CA LYS A 4 70.27 0.55 -12.34
C LYS A 4 69.37 1.06 -11.18
N ILE A 5 68.18 1.63 -11.44
CA ILE A 5 66.93 1.00 -11.94
C ILE A 5 66.65 -0.34 -11.25
N ILE A 6 65.62 -0.38 -10.40
CA ILE A 6 64.48 -1.34 -10.43
C ILE A 6 63.47 -0.95 -9.32
N ALA A 7 62.30 -0.50 -9.77
CA ALA A 7 60.96 -0.62 -9.19
C ALA A 7 60.75 -0.53 -7.66
N SER A 8 60.40 0.66 -7.17
CA SER A 8 59.58 0.83 -5.96
C SER A 8 58.21 1.40 -6.32
N ALA A 9 57.58 0.80 -7.32
CA ALA A 9 56.21 1.10 -7.70
C ALA A 9 55.24 0.32 -6.81
N VAL A 10 54.34 1.05 -6.15
CA VAL A 10 53.03 0.57 -5.68
C VAL A 10 53.05 -0.48 -4.57
N ARG A 11 53.22 0.00 -3.33
CA ARG A 11 52.61 -0.63 -2.15
C ARG A 11 51.84 0.42 -1.35
N ARG A 12 50.90 1.09 -2.02
CA ARG A 12 49.82 1.83 -1.37
C ARG A 12 48.55 1.00 -1.53
N SER A 13 47.92 0.76 -0.39
CA SER A 13 46.68 0.04 -0.18
C SER A 13 45.65 0.23 -1.31
N LEU A 14 45.49 -0.80 -2.13
CA LEU A 14 44.26 -1.05 -2.86
C LEU A 14 43.49 -2.10 -2.05
N SER A 15 42.77 -1.64 -1.03
CA SER A 15 41.60 -2.39 -0.58
C SER A 15 40.60 -2.34 -1.73
N PRO A 16 40.04 -3.49 -2.18
CA PRO A 16 38.93 -3.42 -3.10
C PRO A 16 37.79 -2.76 -2.33
N LYS A 17 37.34 -1.59 -2.80
CA LYS A 17 36.03 -1.07 -2.39
C LYS A 17 35.03 -2.16 -2.73
N LEU A 18 34.51 -2.84 -1.71
CA LEU A 18 33.36 -3.72 -1.86
C LEU A 18 32.24 -2.84 -2.44
N LEU A 19 31.97 -3.02 -3.73
CA LEU A 19 30.72 -2.60 -4.32
C LEU A 19 29.61 -3.22 -3.46
N PRO A 20 28.54 -2.48 -3.12
CA PRO A 20 27.42 -3.10 -2.44
C PRO A 20 26.97 -4.23 -3.34
N HIS A 21 27.12 -5.45 -2.85
CA HIS A 21 26.59 -6.64 -3.47
C HIS A 21 25.11 -6.34 -3.68
N ILE A 22 24.73 -6.08 -4.93
CA ILE A 22 23.32 -6.08 -5.33
C ILE A 22 22.87 -7.45 -4.89
N ARG A 23 22.13 -7.51 -3.78
CA ARG A 23 21.44 -8.72 -3.39
C ARG A 23 20.57 -9.01 -4.60
N PRO A 24 20.72 -10.15 -5.29
CA PRO A 24 19.65 -10.57 -6.16
C PRO A 24 18.41 -10.56 -5.27
N LEU A 25 17.37 -9.82 -5.70
CA LEU A 25 16.04 -9.96 -5.11
C LEU A 25 15.82 -11.46 -5.01
N SER A 26 15.88 -11.98 -3.79
CA SER A 26 15.68 -13.40 -3.54
C SER A 26 14.25 -13.66 -3.99
N THR A 27 14.11 -14.21 -5.19
CA THR A 27 12.86 -14.68 -5.79
C THR A 27 12.33 -15.91 -5.06
N ALA A 28 12.65 -16.06 -3.78
CA ALA A 28 11.99 -16.98 -2.87
C ALA A 28 10.68 -16.34 -2.32
N ALA A 29 9.92 -15.66 -3.18
CA ALA A 29 8.51 -15.98 -3.19
C ALA A 29 8.49 -17.44 -3.64
N ALA A 30 8.38 -18.36 -2.69
CA ALA A 30 8.12 -19.76 -2.98
C ALA A 30 7.12 -19.76 -4.12
N ALA A 31 7.56 -20.21 -5.30
CA ALA A 31 6.72 -20.29 -6.47
C ALA A 31 5.47 -21.00 -5.98
N ALA A 32 4.36 -20.26 -5.87
CA ALA A 32 3.11 -20.86 -5.50
C ALA A 32 2.90 -21.91 -6.59
N GLU A 33 3.03 -23.18 -6.20
CA GLU A 33 2.72 -24.33 -7.05
C GLU A 33 1.46 -23.97 -7.83
N PRO A 34 1.43 -24.15 -9.17
CA PRO A 34 0.28 -23.77 -9.97
C PRO A 34 -0.94 -24.47 -9.38
N TYR A 35 -1.73 -23.70 -8.64
CA TYR A 35 -2.97 -24.18 -8.09
C TYR A 35 -3.91 -24.27 -9.31
N ASP A 36 -3.87 -25.34 -10.09
CA ASP A 36 -5.07 -25.71 -10.83
C ASP A 36 -5.08 -27.15 -11.29
N THR A 37 -5.65 -27.99 -10.46
CA THR A 37 -6.25 -29.26 -10.87
C THR A 37 -7.77 -29.13 -10.97
N SER A 38 -8.33 -27.92 -11.12
CA SER A 38 -9.78 -27.76 -11.23
C SER A 38 -10.27 -28.13 -12.62
N PRO A 39 -11.38 -28.90 -12.73
CA PRO A 39 -11.98 -29.24 -14.01
C PRO A 39 -12.39 -27.95 -14.73
N GLY A 40 -11.92 -27.78 -15.97
CA GLY A 40 -12.08 -26.56 -16.75
C GLY A 40 -13.52 -26.04 -16.81
N ILE A 41 -13.66 -24.72 -16.77
CA ILE A 41 -14.95 -24.04 -16.87
C ILE A 41 -15.43 -24.17 -18.32
N SER A 42 -16.61 -24.77 -18.52
CA SER A 42 -17.28 -24.83 -19.83
C SER A 42 -18.32 -23.72 -19.92
N MET A 43 -18.02 -22.66 -20.68
CA MET A 43 -18.96 -21.58 -20.97
C MET A 43 -19.25 -21.55 -22.47
N LYS A 44 -20.53 -21.65 -22.86
CA LYS A 44 -21.00 -21.52 -24.26
C LYS A 44 -20.19 -22.37 -25.27
N GLY A 45 -19.82 -23.60 -24.92
CA GLY A 45 -19.08 -24.53 -25.79
C GLY A 45 -17.56 -24.33 -25.82
N VAL A 46 -17.02 -23.36 -25.09
CA VAL A 46 -15.57 -23.15 -24.93
C VAL A 46 -15.13 -23.75 -23.59
N LYS A 47 -14.22 -24.73 -23.64
CA LYS A 47 -13.54 -25.28 -22.46
C LYS A 47 -12.34 -24.42 -22.12
N ILE A 48 -12.40 -23.70 -21.01
CA ILE A 48 -11.27 -22.95 -20.47
C ILE A 48 -10.64 -23.81 -19.39
N SER A 49 -9.38 -24.20 -19.57
CA SER A 49 -8.58 -24.87 -18.55
C SER A 49 -7.90 -23.84 -17.66
N GLY A 50 -7.94 -24.04 -16.34
CA GLY A 50 -7.35 -23.13 -15.36
C GLY A 50 -8.27 -21.99 -14.91
N ARG A 51 -7.79 -21.17 -13.96
CA ARG A 51 -8.49 -20.00 -13.44
C ARG A 51 -8.58 -18.88 -14.48
N PRO A 52 -9.73 -18.20 -14.57
CA PRO A 52 -9.92 -17.13 -15.53
C PRO A 52 -9.00 -15.95 -15.22
N LEU A 53 -8.57 -15.27 -16.28
CA LEU A 53 -7.86 -13.99 -16.18
C LEU A 53 -8.77 -12.95 -15.53
N TYR A 54 -8.27 -12.24 -14.52
CA TYR A 54 -9.01 -11.19 -13.84
C TYR A 54 -8.81 -9.85 -14.54
N LEU A 55 -9.81 -9.40 -15.29
CA LEU A 55 -9.81 -8.15 -16.06
C LEU A 55 -10.80 -7.11 -15.51
N ASP A 56 -11.14 -7.20 -14.22
CA ASP A 56 -12.16 -6.36 -13.55
C ASP A 56 -11.57 -5.56 -12.38
N MET A 57 -10.42 -4.93 -12.61
CA MET A 57 -9.68 -4.19 -11.57
C MET A 57 -10.40 -2.92 -11.10
N GLN A 58 -11.38 -2.41 -11.87
CA GLN A 58 -12.19 -1.26 -11.46
C GLN A 58 -13.22 -1.60 -10.39
N THR A 59 -13.65 -2.86 -10.29
CA THR A 59 -14.57 -3.31 -9.24
C THR A 59 -13.85 -3.46 -7.91
N THR A 60 -12.73 -4.20 -7.91
CA THR A 60 -11.82 -4.30 -6.76
C THR A 60 -10.44 -4.78 -7.21
N SER A 61 -9.40 -4.43 -6.47
CA SER A 61 -8.02 -4.83 -6.75
C SER A 61 -7.53 -5.87 -5.74
N PRO A 62 -6.68 -6.83 -6.16
CA PRO A 62 -6.01 -7.71 -5.22
C PRO A 62 -5.08 -6.90 -4.30
N VAL A 63 -4.97 -7.33 -3.04
CA VAL A 63 -4.08 -6.69 -2.05
C VAL A 63 -2.61 -6.94 -2.45
N ASP A 64 -1.80 -5.89 -2.46
CA ASP A 64 -0.35 -6.01 -2.68
C ASP A 64 0.29 -6.82 -1.53
N PRO A 65 1.17 -7.80 -1.80
CA PRO A 65 1.82 -8.59 -0.75
C PRO A 65 2.51 -7.75 0.33
N ARG A 66 3.04 -6.57 -0.02
CA ARG A 66 3.67 -5.64 0.94
C ARG A 66 2.66 -4.99 1.88
N VAL A 67 1.45 -4.75 1.39
CA VAL A 67 0.35 -4.24 2.21
C VAL A 67 -0.09 -5.32 3.19
N LEU A 68 -0.22 -6.57 2.72
CA LEU A 68 -0.56 -7.69 3.59
C LEU A 68 0.49 -7.88 4.70
N ASP A 69 1.77 -7.89 4.35
CA ASP A 69 2.88 -8.02 5.31
C ASP A 69 2.86 -6.90 6.36
N ALA A 70 2.57 -5.66 5.97
CA ALA A 70 2.43 -4.53 6.90
C ALA A 70 1.18 -4.64 7.80
N MET A 71 0.11 -5.28 7.34
CA MET A 71 -1.13 -5.44 8.10
C MET A 71 -1.06 -6.57 9.13
N LEU A 72 -0.38 -7.67 8.83
CA LEU A 72 -0.34 -8.88 9.66
C LEU A 72 0.05 -8.64 11.14
N PRO A 73 1.06 -7.79 11.47
CA PRO A 73 1.41 -7.52 12.87
C PRO A 73 0.25 -7.02 13.73
N TYR A 74 -0.65 -6.21 13.16
CA TYR A 74 -1.79 -5.64 13.88
C TYR A 74 -2.93 -6.64 14.12
N PHE A 75 -2.94 -7.77 13.40
CA PHE A 75 -3.88 -8.86 13.63
C PHE A 75 -3.40 -9.88 14.67
N VAL A 76 -2.09 -9.95 14.91
CA VAL A 76 -1.50 -11.02 15.75
C VAL A 76 -0.95 -10.48 17.06
N SER A 77 -0.07 -9.46 17.02
CA SER A 77 0.66 -8.97 18.20
C SER A 77 0.26 -7.58 18.64
N GLN A 78 -0.06 -6.68 17.70
CA GLN A 78 -0.40 -5.26 17.96
C GLN A 78 -1.90 -5.00 17.75
N TYR A 79 -2.74 -5.74 18.47
CA TYR A 79 -4.21 -5.70 18.33
C TYR A 79 -4.89 -4.65 19.24
N GLY A 80 -4.12 -3.69 19.76
CA GLY A 80 -4.62 -2.70 20.71
C GLY A 80 -5.69 -1.79 20.12
N ASN A 81 -6.59 -1.29 20.97
CA ASN A 81 -7.51 -0.24 20.57
C ASN A 81 -6.80 1.12 20.73
N LEU A 82 -6.64 1.85 19.62
CA LEU A 82 -5.98 3.17 19.56
C LEU A 82 -6.56 4.20 20.54
N HIS A 83 -7.84 4.10 20.90
CA HIS A 83 -8.46 5.04 21.85
C HIS A 83 -8.06 4.78 23.30
N SER A 84 -7.29 3.72 23.56
CA SER A 84 -6.82 3.36 24.88
C SER A 84 -5.55 4.13 25.24
N ARG A 85 -5.68 5.19 26.02
CA ARG A 85 -4.53 6.06 26.37
C ARG A 85 -3.71 5.61 27.58
N THR A 86 -4.10 4.52 28.24
CA THR A 86 -3.54 4.13 29.55
C THR A 86 -2.48 3.04 29.49
N HIS A 87 -2.29 2.38 28.35
CA HIS A 87 -1.41 1.21 28.25
C HIS A 87 -0.73 1.11 26.89
N LEU A 88 0.39 0.37 26.87
CA LEU A 88 1.30 0.27 25.72
C LEU A 88 0.61 -0.16 24.42
N TYR A 89 -0.24 -1.18 24.46
CA TYR A 89 -0.95 -1.66 23.26
C TYR A 89 -1.77 -0.56 22.57
N GLY A 90 -2.34 0.37 23.32
CA GLY A 90 -3.07 1.50 22.75
C GLY A 90 -2.14 2.53 22.10
N TRP A 91 -1.00 2.82 22.73
CA TRP A 91 -0.01 3.77 22.20
C TRP A 91 0.64 3.27 20.91
N GLU A 92 1.01 1.99 20.84
CA GLU A 92 1.57 1.38 19.62
C GLU A 92 0.57 1.43 18.46
N SER A 93 -0.71 1.20 18.75
CA SER A 93 -1.78 1.25 17.75
C SER A 93 -2.09 2.68 17.30
N ASP A 94 -2.01 3.66 18.21
CA ASP A 94 -2.17 5.09 17.88
C ASP A 94 -1.04 5.59 16.99
N GLU A 95 0.22 5.25 17.30
CA GLU A 95 1.38 5.59 16.48
C GLU A 95 1.27 5.01 15.06
N ALA A 96 0.82 3.76 14.93
CA ALA A 96 0.59 3.12 13.64
C ALA A 96 -0.47 3.84 12.79
N VAL A 97 -1.57 4.26 13.41
CA VAL A 97 -2.65 4.98 12.71
C VAL A 97 -2.21 6.38 12.29
N GLU A 98 -1.46 7.09 13.12
CA GLU A 98 -0.92 8.41 12.76
C GLU A 98 0.17 8.32 11.68
N ALA A 99 1.00 7.28 11.69
CA ALA A 99 1.93 7.01 10.60
C ALA A 99 1.19 6.74 9.28
N ALA A 100 0.13 5.91 9.30
CA ALA A 100 -0.71 5.67 8.14
C ALA A 100 -1.39 6.95 7.63
N ARG A 101 -1.86 7.81 8.55
CA ARG A 101 -2.45 9.12 8.22
C ARG A 101 -1.46 10.02 7.50
N ALA A 102 -0.21 10.06 7.96
CA ALA A 102 0.86 10.83 7.33
C ALA A 102 1.21 10.31 5.92
N GLN A 103 1.21 8.99 5.71
CA GLN A 103 1.44 8.38 4.39
C GLN A 103 0.35 8.76 3.38
N VAL A 104 -0.93 8.70 3.79
CA VAL A 104 -2.06 9.11 2.95
C VAL A 104 -1.99 10.61 2.65
N ALA A 105 -1.71 11.44 3.65
CA ALA A 105 -1.57 12.88 3.49
C ALA A 105 -0.45 13.24 2.50
N SER A 106 0.71 12.57 2.60
CA SER A 106 1.82 12.76 1.67
C SER A 106 1.49 12.37 0.24
N LEU A 107 0.61 11.37 0.02
CA LEU A 107 0.22 10.93 -1.32
C LEU A 107 -0.59 12.00 -2.05
N ILE A 108 -1.47 12.70 -1.35
CA ILE A 108 -2.36 13.73 -1.92
C ILE A 108 -1.87 15.17 -1.67
N ASN A 109 -0.67 15.32 -1.08
CA ASN A 109 -0.09 16.61 -0.67
C ASN A 109 -1.01 17.44 0.23
N ALA A 110 -1.61 16.80 1.23
CA ALA A 110 -2.47 17.42 2.24
C ALA A 110 -1.79 17.43 3.62
N SER A 111 -2.39 18.14 4.58
CA SER A 111 -1.98 18.04 5.98
C SER A 111 -2.56 16.77 6.62
N PRO A 112 -1.81 16.05 7.48
CA PRO A 112 -2.35 14.89 8.19
C PRO A 112 -3.65 15.20 8.95
N LYS A 113 -3.80 16.42 9.47
CA LYS A 113 -5.00 16.86 10.21
C LYS A 113 -6.27 16.94 9.35
N GLU A 114 -6.14 16.97 8.04
CA GLU A 114 -7.26 17.03 7.09
C GLU A 114 -7.76 15.64 6.69
N ILE A 115 -7.01 14.59 7.03
CA ILE A 115 -7.35 13.21 6.68
C ILE A 115 -8.29 12.62 7.74
N VAL A 116 -9.50 12.26 7.31
CA VAL A 116 -10.49 11.55 8.12
C VAL A 116 -10.65 10.12 7.58
N PHE A 117 -10.38 9.12 8.42
CA PHE A 117 -10.59 7.72 8.05
C PHE A 117 -12.10 7.39 8.09
N THR A 118 -12.55 6.67 7.06
CA THR A 118 -13.93 6.18 6.90
C THR A 118 -13.88 4.72 6.46
N SER A 119 -15.02 4.04 6.43
CA SER A 119 -15.11 2.64 5.97
C SER A 119 -14.91 2.48 4.46
N GLY A 120 -14.98 3.56 3.67
CA GLY A 120 -14.73 3.52 2.24
C GLY A 120 -15.29 4.73 1.49
N ALA A 121 -15.12 4.73 0.17
CA ALA A 121 -15.50 5.86 -0.70
C ALA A 121 -17.01 6.20 -0.63
N THR A 122 -17.88 5.19 -0.50
CA THR A 122 -19.33 5.39 -0.35
C THR A 122 -19.67 6.20 0.90
N GLU A 123 -19.00 5.94 2.02
CA GLU A 123 -19.20 6.70 3.25
C GLU A 123 -18.61 8.11 3.12
N CYS A 124 -17.39 8.22 2.55
CA CYS A 124 -16.73 9.50 2.32
C CYS A 124 -17.58 10.47 1.47
N ASN A 125 -18.17 9.98 0.38
CA ASN A 125 -19.04 10.78 -0.48
C ASN A 125 -20.32 11.22 0.25
N ASN A 126 -20.92 10.32 1.03
CA ASN A 126 -22.09 10.65 1.85
C ASN A 126 -21.78 11.72 2.91
N ILE A 127 -20.67 11.59 3.63
CA ILE A 127 -20.26 12.58 4.65
C ILE A 127 -19.98 13.93 3.98
N SER A 128 -19.31 13.93 2.83
CA SER A 128 -18.95 15.17 2.12
C SER A 128 -20.19 15.92 1.64
N VAL A 129 -21.13 15.24 0.96
CA VAL A 129 -22.33 15.90 0.43
C VAL A 129 -23.31 16.23 1.55
N LYS A 130 -23.74 15.22 2.33
CA LYS A 130 -24.77 15.42 3.37
C LYS A 130 -24.24 16.27 4.51
N GLY A 131 -22.98 16.11 4.90
CA GLY A 131 -22.36 16.90 5.96
C GLY A 131 -22.32 18.38 5.63
N VAL A 132 -21.86 18.74 4.42
CA VAL A 132 -21.83 20.14 3.96
C VAL A 132 -23.25 20.70 3.83
N MET A 133 -24.19 19.93 3.25
CA MET A 133 -25.59 20.34 3.14
C MET A 133 -26.23 20.60 4.50
N HIS A 134 -26.00 19.74 5.49
CA HIS A 134 -26.55 19.91 6.82
C HIS A 134 -25.92 21.07 7.57
N PHE A 135 -24.60 21.28 7.42
CA PHE A 135 -23.89 22.39 8.06
C PHE A 135 -24.33 23.75 7.51
N TYR A 136 -24.53 23.88 6.20
CA TYR A 136 -24.93 25.15 5.57
C TYR A 136 -26.44 25.30 5.33
N LYS A 137 -27.27 24.40 5.87
CA LYS A 137 -28.72 24.28 5.60
C LYS A 137 -29.49 25.60 5.70
N GLU A 138 -29.10 26.48 6.61
CA GLU A 138 -29.75 27.78 6.84
C GLU A 138 -29.42 28.81 5.75
N LYS A 139 -28.22 28.75 5.17
CA LYS A 139 -27.71 29.74 4.21
C LYS A 139 -27.80 29.28 2.76
N LYS A 140 -27.55 28.00 2.48
CA LYS A 140 -27.45 27.44 1.12
C LYS A 140 -28.14 26.08 1.06
N LYS A 141 -28.99 25.89 0.05
CA LYS A 141 -29.77 24.66 -0.17
C LYS A 141 -29.67 24.10 -1.59
N HIS A 142 -28.92 24.76 -2.47
CA HIS A 142 -28.72 24.33 -3.84
C HIS A 142 -27.42 23.53 -3.96
N VAL A 143 -27.50 22.36 -4.59
CA VAL A 143 -26.38 21.45 -4.83
C VAL A 143 -26.32 21.16 -6.33
N ILE A 144 -25.11 21.19 -6.87
CA ILE A 144 -24.83 20.92 -8.27
C ILE A 144 -23.99 19.65 -8.34
N THR A 145 -24.39 18.72 -9.20
CA THR A 145 -23.68 17.45 -9.46
C THR A 145 -23.76 17.13 -10.96
N THR A 146 -23.03 16.10 -11.42
CA THR A 146 -23.05 15.66 -12.81
C THR A 146 -23.92 14.41 -13.02
N GLN A 147 -24.34 14.14 -14.26
CA GLN A 147 -25.16 12.96 -14.58
C GLN A 147 -24.36 11.65 -14.58
N THR A 148 -23.02 11.74 -14.56
CA THR A 148 -22.10 10.61 -14.69
C THR A 148 -21.42 10.23 -13.37
N GLU A 149 -21.84 10.83 -12.25
CA GLU A 149 -21.30 10.49 -10.94
C GLU A 149 -21.58 9.03 -10.56
N HIS A 150 -20.80 8.53 -9.60
CA HIS A 150 -21.06 7.24 -8.97
C HIS A 150 -22.36 7.28 -8.15
N LYS A 151 -23.07 6.15 -8.04
CA LYS A 151 -24.38 6.02 -7.36
C LYS A 151 -24.43 6.52 -5.91
N CYS A 152 -23.29 6.63 -5.24
CA CYS A 152 -23.22 7.06 -3.85
C CYS A 152 -23.16 8.59 -3.66
N VAL A 153 -23.19 9.35 -4.76
CA VAL A 153 -23.24 10.82 -4.78
C VAL A 153 -24.69 11.29 -4.89
#